data_AF-A0A351FQ96-F1
#
_entry.id   AF-A0A351FQ96-F1
#
_cell.length_a   1.000
_cell.length_b   1.000
_cell.length_c   1.000
_cell.angle_alpha   90.00
_cell.angle_beta   90.00
_cell.angle_gamma   90.00
#
_symmetry.space_group_name_H-M   'P 1'
#
loop_
_entity.id
_entity.type
_entity.pdbx_description
1 polymer ?
#
loop_
_entity_poly.entity_id
_entity_poly.type
_entity_poly.pdbx_seq_one_letter_code
_entity_poly.pdbx_strand_id
1 'polypeptide(L)'
;MSENKPTPELGDRDRKRCPVCGEPSYSTAGVHPQCSVKQADAERSQNLKESRLAGEANQAESKSTGPSRWQKVCPNCRAFLHVRKKHCECGHPFATKSQA
;
A
#
# COMPACT_ATOMS: atom_id res chain seq x y z
N MET A 1 5.87 -6.78 -49.90
CA MET A 1 6.00 -5.32 -50.08
C MET A 1 5.04 -4.68 -49.09
N SER A 2 5.51 -4.35 -47.89
CA SER A 2 4.67 -3.66 -46.90
C SER A 2 4.59 -2.20 -47.30
N GLU A 3 3.47 -1.83 -47.92
CA GLU A 3 3.17 -0.44 -48.28
C GLU A 3 3.10 0.38 -46.99
N ASN A 4 4.05 1.29 -46.84
CA ASN A 4 4.14 2.22 -45.72
C ASN A 4 2.86 3.04 -45.65
N LYS A 5 2.16 2.98 -44.51
CA LYS A 5 1.01 3.86 -44.26
C LYS A 5 1.47 5.31 -44.43
N PRO A 6 0.75 6.14 -45.20
CA PRO A 6 1.11 7.55 -45.33
C PRO A 6 1.06 8.20 -43.94
N THR A 7 2.08 9.00 -43.65
CA THR A 7 2.12 9.76 -42.40
C THR A 7 0.94 10.71 -42.40
N PRO A 8 0.05 10.65 -41.38
CA PRO A 8 -1.06 11.58 -41.32
C PRO A 8 -0.53 13.01 -41.13
N GLU A 9 -0.76 13.88 -42.11
CA GLU A 9 -0.50 15.33 -42.11
C GLU A 9 -1.41 16.08 -41.13
N LEU A 10 -1.69 15.51 -39.96
CA LEU A 10 -2.31 16.25 -38.86
C LEU A 10 -1.16 16.89 -38.08
N GLY A 11 -0.76 18.09 -38.53
CA GLY A 11 0.14 18.96 -37.78
C GLY A 11 -0.28 19.02 -36.32
N ASP A 12 0.72 19.08 -35.42
CA ASP A 12 0.54 19.11 -33.96
C ASP A 12 -0.57 20.08 -33.59
N ARG A 13 -1.78 19.55 -33.41
CA ARG A 13 -2.93 20.33 -32.99
C ARG A 13 -2.51 20.90 -31.65
N ASP A 14 -2.58 22.21 -31.50
CA ASP A 14 -2.15 22.96 -30.31
C ASP A 14 -2.97 22.50 -29.09
N ARG A 15 -2.57 21.35 -28.54
CA ARG A 15 -3.27 20.65 -27.48
C ARG A 15 -2.85 21.30 -26.18
N LYS A 16 -3.83 21.79 -25.43
CA LYS A 16 -3.61 22.30 -24.07
C LYS A 16 -2.84 21.28 -23.25
N ARG A 17 -1.77 21.70 -22.59
CA ARG A 17 -1.00 20.85 -21.68
C ARG A 17 -1.70 20.73 -20.34
N CYS A 18 -1.70 19.52 -19.79
CA CYS A 18 -2.23 19.22 -18.48
C CYS A 18 -1.37 19.90 -17.40
N PRO A 19 -1.95 20.71 -16.49
CA PRO A 19 -1.19 21.38 -15.43
C PRO A 19 -0.70 20.40 -14.34
N VAL A 20 -1.22 19.17 -14.31
CA VAL A 20 -0.85 18.15 -13.31
C VAL A 20 0.35 17.31 -13.75
N CYS A 21 0.42 16.95 -15.04
CA CYS A 21 1.50 16.09 -15.57
C CYS A 21 2.33 16.71 -16.71
N GLY A 22 1.94 17.86 -17.26
CA GLY A 22 2.65 18.56 -18.35
C GLY A 22 2.42 18.01 -19.76
N GLU A 23 1.73 16.86 -19.87
CA GLU A 23 1.45 16.20 -21.15
C GLU A 23 0.26 16.82 -21.88
N PRO A 24 0.18 16.70 -23.22
CA PRO A 24 -0.97 17.16 -23.98
C PRO A 24 -2.27 16.48 -23.52
N SER A 25 -3.26 17.28 -23.14
CA SER A 25 -4.58 16.78 -22.76
C SER A 25 -5.50 16.68 -23.97
N TYR A 26 -6.26 15.60 -24.02
CA TYR A 26 -7.34 15.41 -24.98
C TYR A 26 -8.67 16.03 -24.50
N SER A 27 -8.73 16.49 -23.26
CA SER A 27 -9.93 17.10 -22.68
C SER A 27 -10.05 18.57 -23.08
N THR A 28 -11.28 19.04 -23.31
CA THR A 28 -11.59 20.44 -23.67
C THR A 28 -11.09 21.45 -22.62
N ALA A 29 -11.20 21.06 -21.34
CA ALA A 29 -10.70 21.82 -20.19
C ALA A 29 -9.16 21.84 -20.09
N GLY A 30 -8.43 21.01 -20.85
CA GLY A 30 -6.97 20.95 -20.81
C GLY A 30 -6.39 20.12 -19.67
N VAL A 31 -7.21 19.49 -18.81
CA VAL A 31 -6.76 18.57 -17.74
C VAL A 31 -7.26 17.17 -18.01
N HIS A 32 -6.41 16.14 -17.87
CA HIS A 32 -6.86 14.76 -18.05
C HIS A 32 -7.89 14.37 -16.98
N PRO A 33 -8.85 13.48 -17.27
CA PRO A 33 -9.86 13.08 -16.27
C PRO A 33 -9.25 12.53 -14.99
N GLN A 34 -8.23 11.67 -15.10
CA GLN A 34 -7.52 11.13 -13.94
C GLN A 34 -6.74 12.19 -13.17
N CYS A 35 -6.19 13.19 -13.87
CA CYS A 35 -5.48 14.30 -13.26
C CYS A 35 -6.43 15.25 -12.53
N SER A 36 -7.63 15.47 -13.08
CA SER A 36 -8.69 16.27 -12.45
C SER A 36 -9.16 15.65 -11.13
N VAL A 37 -9.38 14.32 -11.11
CA VAL A 37 -9.73 13.59 -9.89
C VAL A 37 -8.63 13.71 -8.84
N LYS A 38 -7.36 13.51 -9.21
CA LYS A 38 -6.23 13.69 -8.28
C LYS A 38 -6.16 15.10 -7.69
N GLN A 39 -6.45 16.10 -8.50
CA GLN A 39 -6.47 17.50 -8.05
C GLN A 39 -7.63 17.76 -7.08
N ALA A 40 -8.81 17.22 -7.36
CA ALA A 40 -9.98 17.33 -6.47
C ALA A 40 -9.77 16.58 -5.14
N ASP A 41 -9.13 15.39 -5.18
CA ASP A 41 -8.85 14.58 -3.99
C ASP A 41 -7.63 15.05 -3.19
N ALA A 42 -6.93 16.10 -3.62
CA ALA A 42 -5.66 16.53 -3.01
C ALA A 42 -5.83 16.84 -1.51
N GLU A 43 -6.84 17.64 -1.15
CA GLU A 43 -7.13 18.00 0.25
C GLU A 43 -7.49 16.78 1.10
N ARG A 44 -8.40 15.94 0.59
CA ARG A 44 -8.81 14.69 1.25
C ARG A 44 -7.60 13.79 1.52
N SER A 45 -6.69 13.69 0.56
CA SER A 45 -5.49 12.88 0.66
C SER A 45 -4.49 13.42 1.70
N GLN A 46 -4.42 14.75 1.89
CA GLN A 46 -3.60 15.39 2.91
C GLN A 46 -4.18 15.10 4.31
N ASN A 47 -5.47 15.32 4.51
CA ASN A 47 -6.14 15.04 5.78
C ASN A 47 -5.99 13.57 6.21
N LEU A 48 -6.09 12.63 5.26
CA LEU A 48 -5.86 11.20 5.51
C LEU A 48 -4.41 10.90 5.89
N LYS A 49 -3.42 11.56 5.29
CA LYS A 49 -2.00 11.40 5.65
C LYS A 49 -1.73 11.92 7.05
N GLU A 50 -2.23 13.10 7.38
CA GLU A 50 -2.10 13.69 8.72
C GLU A 50 -2.74 12.81 9.79
N SER A 51 -3.94 12.29 9.49
CA SER A 51 -4.65 11.36 10.38
C SER A 51 -3.89 10.04 10.57
N ARG A 52 -3.22 9.54 9.53
CA ARG A 52 -2.36 8.35 9.65
C ARG A 52 -1.14 8.62 10.51
N LEU A 53 -0.43 9.74 10.28
CA LEU A 53 0.73 10.13 11.09
C LEU A 53 0.36 10.31 12.57
N ALA A 54 -0.80 10.93 12.85
CA ALA A 54 -1.32 11.07 14.21
C ALA A 54 -1.75 9.72 14.83
N GLY A 55 -2.32 8.82 14.01
CA GLY A 55 -2.69 7.46 14.42
C GLY A 55 -1.49 6.56 14.68
N GLU A 56 -0.39 6.73 13.92
CA GLU A 56 0.85 5.97 14.06
C GLU A 56 1.57 6.28 15.38
N ALA A 57 1.51 7.53 15.85
CA ALA A 57 2.01 7.90 17.18
C ALA A 57 1.27 7.14 18.29
N ASN A 58 -0.06 7.09 18.22
CA ASN A 58 -0.90 6.35 19.19
C ASN A 58 -0.77 4.81 19.06
N GLN A 59 -0.38 4.31 17.89
CA GLN A 59 -0.16 2.87 17.65
C GLN A 59 1.19 2.38 18.19
N ALA A 60 2.18 3.25 18.35
CA ALA A 60 3.46 2.90 18.96
C ALA A 60 3.31 2.64 20.47
N GLU A 61 2.44 3.38 21.14
CA GLU A 61 2.22 3.30 22.60
C GLU A 61 1.28 2.15 23.01
N SER A 62 0.42 1.67 22.10
CA SER A 62 -0.53 0.57 22.35
C SER A 62 0.00 -0.83 21.99
N LYS A 63 1.27 -0.95 21.58
CA LYS A 63 1.91 -2.26 21.39
C LYS A 63 2.10 -2.91 22.77
N SER A 64 1.11 -3.72 23.16
CA SER A 64 1.10 -4.46 24.41
C SER A 64 2.42 -5.19 24.64
N THR A 65 3.00 -5.03 25.83
CA THR A 65 4.27 -5.67 26.25
C THR A 65 4.16 -7.19 26.42
N GLY A 66 2.97 -7.76 26.20
CA GLY A 66 2.69 -9.18 26.35
C GLY A 66 2.70 -9.96 25.03
N PRO A 67 2.75 -11.30 25.09
CA PRO A 67 2.56 -12.13 23.91
C PRO A 67 1.19 -11.86 23.30
N SER A 68 1.14 -11.69 21.98
CA SER A 68 -0.12 -11.64 21.24
C SER A 68 -0.93 -12.92 21.49
N ARG A 69 -2.26 -12.85 21.33
CA ARG A 69 -3.17 -14.02 21.39
C ARG A 69 -2.71 -15.21 20.54
N TRP A 70 -1.93 -14.95 19.49
CA TRP A 70 -1.42 -15.96 18.56
C TRP A 70 0.03 -16.38 18.84
N GLN A 71 0.60 -15.93 19.96
CA GLN A 71 1.94 -16.25 20.40
C GLN A 71 1.92 -17.05 21.70
N LYS A 72 2.92 -17.91 21.86
CA LYS A 72 3.24 -18.62 23.10
C LYS A 72 4.72 -18.45 23.41
N VAL A 73 5.07 -18.58 24.67
CA VAL A 73 6.46 -18.46 25.15
C VAL A 73 7.04 -19.85 25.35
N CYS A 74 8.24 -20.08 24.84
CA CYS A 74 8.96 -21.33 25.11
C CYS A 74 9.40 -21.38 26.59
N PRO A 75 9.14 -22.46 27.34
CA PRO A 75 9.59 -22.55 28.73
C PRO A 75 11.12 -22.67 28.88
N ASN A 76 11.82 -23.15 27.85
CA ASN A 76 13.27 -23.35 27.90
C ASN A 76 14.03 -22.06 27.54
N CYS A 77 13.80 -21.52 26.34
CA CYS A 77 14.55 -20.36 25.84
C CYS A 77 13.78 -19.03 25.92
N ARG A 78 12.52 -19.05 26.39
CA ARG A 78 11.64 -17.86 26.50
C ARG A 78 11.37 -17.12 25.18
N ALA A 79 11.65 -17.74 24.04
CA ALA A 79 11.32 -17.17 22.74
C ALA A 79 9.79 -17.09 22.53
N PHE A 80 9.34 -15.99 21.94
CA PHE A 80 7.96 -15.83 21.46
C PHE A 80 7.80 -16.56 20.13
N LEU A 81 6.91 -17.56 20.11
CA LEU A 81 6.65 -18.40 18.94
C LEU A 81 5.18 -18.34 18.60
N HIS A 82 4.86 -18.51 17.32
CA HIS A 82 3.46 -18.65 16.91
C HIS A 82 2.83 -19.88 17.59
N VAL A 83 1.57 -19.77 18.02
CA VAL A 83 0.85 -20.80 18.77
C VAL A 83 0.84 -22.17 18.08
N ARG A 84 0.83 -22.18 16.73
CA ARG A 84 0.83 -23.41 15.89
C ARG A 84 2.20 -24.11 15.77
N LYS A 85 3.33 -23.47 16.10
CA LYS A 85 4.64 -24.13 16.02
C LYS A 85 4.68 -25.29 17.02
N LYS A 86 4.90 -26.52 16.54
CA LYS A 86 4.99 -27.71 17.41
C LYS A 86 6.33 -27.83 18.12
N HIS A 87 7.37 -27.20 17.59
CA HIS A 87 8.72 -27.21 18.15
C HIS A 87 9.26 -25.78 18.24
N CYS A 88 10.06 -25.52 19.26
CA CYS A 88 10.91 -24.34 19.32
C CYS A 88 12.24 -24.61 18.58
N GLU A 89 12.91 -23.55 18.13
CA GLU A 89 14.29 -23.62 17.61
C GLU A 89 15.28 -24.21 18.63
N CYS A 90 14.99 -24.09 19.94
CA CYS A 90 15.78 -24.74 20.99
C CYS A 90 15.46 -26.23 21.19
N GLY A 91 14.66 -26.84 20.30
CA GLY A 91 14.27 -28.25 20.36
C GLY A 91 13.12 -28.58 21.31
N HIS A 92 12.55 -27.62 22.04
CA HIS A 92 11.46 -27.91 22.98
C HIS A 92 10.16 -28.28 22.22
N PRO A 93 9.56 -29.46 22.48
CA PRO A 93 8.28 -29.85 21.89
C PRO A 93 7.11 -29.23 22.66
N PHE A 94 6.13 -28.70 21.94
CA PHE A 94 4.88 -28.21 22.51
C PHE A 94 3.80 -29.29 22.40
N ALA A 95 3.10 -29.56 23.51
CA ALA A 95 2.00 -30.50 23.54
C ALA A 95 0.92 -30.10 22.52
N THR A 96 0.75 -30.90 21.48
CA THR A 96 -0.41 -30.80 20.59
C THR A 96 -1.54 -31.55 21.26
N LYS A 97 -2.63 -30.86 21.63
CA LYS A 97 -3.87 -31.54 22.00
C LYS A 97 -4.34 -32.31 20.76
N SER A 98 -4.09 -33.62 20.73
CA SER A 98 -4.71 -34.53 19.79
C SER A 98 -6.21 -34.52 20.10
N GLN A 99 -7.03 -34.09 19.14
CA GLN A 99 -8.47 -34.23 19.23
C GLN A 99 -8.79 -35.72 19.29
N ALA A 100 -9.42 -36.15 20.38
CA ALA A 100 -10.08 -37.44 20.50
C ALA A 100 -11.53 -37.29 20.03
#